data_AF-A0A6N2EER4-F1
#
_entry.id   AF-A0A6N2EER4-F1
#
_cell.length_a   1.000
_cell.length_b   1.000
_cell.length_c   1.000
_cell.angle_alpha   90.00
_cell.angle_beta   90.00
_cell.angle_gamma   90.00
#
_symmetry.space_group_name_H-M   'P 1'
#
loop_
_entity.id
_entity.type
_entity.pdbx_description
1 polymer ?
#
loop_
_entity_poly.entity_id
_entity_poly.type
_entity_poly.pdbx_seq_one_letter_code
_entity_poly.pdbx_strand_id
1 'polypeptide(L)'
;GGLNTLTRGDGFPRTYQQQFTQAELAAQGLMPGMPLTGITWRTSITTSNDPTWPPPGGATWDDYEITFAQAANPITNMSSTFADNMLNPVMVRSGQLHIPEGTFASPNPAAPDPNPWGFEIPVAPYTYQGGDLVVLYSHDGSNIPGHVFLDRVGGNDAWGRAISASSFQALTGGAPTANFTITRFSFVPAPGASALFGICGLVALRRRR
;
A
#
# COMPACT_ATOMS: atom_id res chain seq x y z
N GLY A 1 -16.01 3.43 1.44
CA GLY A 1 -14.65 4.01 1.50
C GLY A 1 -14.27 4.34 2.93
N GLY A 2 -12.98 4.29 3.27
CA GLY A 2 -12.49 4.63 4.60
C GLY A 2 -11.97 6.06 4.72
N LEU A 3 -12.19 6.69 5.86
CA LEU A 3 -11.68 8.02 6.20
C LEU A 3 -10.12 8.12 6.18
N ASN A 4 -9.40 7.01 6.03
CA ASN A 4 -7.94 6.93 6.12
C ASN A 4 -7.29 6.52 4.79
N THR A 5 -7.72 7.10 3.67
CA THR A 5 -7.02 6.90 2.39
C THR A 5 -5.66 7.61 2.38
N LEU A 6 -4.72 7.10 1.57
CA LEU A 6 -3.37 7.63 1.37
C LEU A 6 -3.28 8.68 0.26
N THR A 7 -4.38 8.94 -0.44
CA THR A 7 -4.47 9.90 -1.55
C THR A 7 -5.27 11.15 -1.16
N ARG A 8 -5.06 11.70 0.03
CA ARG A 8 -5.90 12.80 0.55
C ARG A 8 -5.76 14.08 -0.29
N GLY A 9 -6.85 14.85 -0.31
CA GLY A 9 -6.94 16.16 -0.97
C GLY A 9 -6.27 17.30 -0.20
N ASP A 10 -6.44 18.50 -0.74
CA ASP A 10 -5.92 19.78 -0.28
C ASP A 10 -6.36 20.11 1.15
N GLY A 11 -5.41 20.57 1.97
CA GLY A 11 -5.60 20.85 3.39
C GLY A 11 -5.86 19.62 4.26
N PHE A 12 -5.67 18.40 3.75
CA PHE A 12 -5.88 17.16 4.50
C PHE A 12 -4.60 16.31 4.63
N PRO A 13 -3.61 16.76 5.41
CA PRO A 13 -2.40 15.99 5.66
C PRO A 13 -2.68 14.66 6.38
N ARG A 14 -1.74 13.74 6.27
CA ARG A 14 -1.87 12.40 6.83
C ARG A 14 -0.50 11.85 7.20
N THR A 15 -0.46 11.18 8.35
CA THR A 15 0.56 10.19 8.67
C THR A 15 -0.14 8.85 8.86
N TYR A 16 0.30 7.81 8.16
CA TYR A 16 -0.33 6.50 8.16
C TYR A 16 0.76 5.44 8.20
N GLN A 17 0.64 4.47 9.09
CA GLN A 17 1.60 3.37 9.19
C GLN A 17 0.88 2.05 9.08
N GLN A 18 1.40 1.18 8.22
CA GLN A 18 0.95 -0.20 8.08
C GLN A 18 2.08 -1.13 8.52
N GLN A 19 1.73 -2.17 9.27
CA GLN A 19 2.59 -3.30 9.52
C GLN A 19 2.02 -4.51 8.79
N PHE A 20 2.77 -5.06 7.85
CA PHE A 20 2.45 -6.23 7.04
C PHE A 20 3.05 -7.48 7.69
N THR A 21 2.27 -8.57 7.78
CA THR A 21 2.84 -9.84 8.24
C THR A 21 3.86 -10.35 7.22
N GLN A 22 4.87 -11.08 7.70
CA GLN A 22 5.74 -11.85 6.80
C GLN A 22 4.94 -12.78 5.87
N ALA A 23 3.85 -13.38 6.35
CA ALA A 23 3.01 -14.28 5.56
C ALA A 23 2.33 -13.56 4.38
N GLU A 24 1.81 -12.34 4.59
CA GLU A 24 1.24 -11.50 3.53
C GLU A 24 2.30 -11.13 2.49
N LEU A 25 3.49 -10.73 2.93
CA LEU A 25 4.59 -10.39 2.02
C LEU A 25 5.05 -11.59 1.19
N ALA A 26 5.16 -12.76 1.83
CA ALA A 26 5.49 -14.02 1.15
C ALA A 26 4.40 -14.44 0.15
N ALA A 27 3.12 -14.18 0.45
CA ALA A 27 2.02 -14.44 -0.49
C ALA A 27 2.09 -13.56 -1.75
N GLN A 28 2.71 -12.36 -1.65
CA GLN A 28 3.04 -11.54 -2.81
C GLN A 28 4.31 -12.00 -3.55
N GLY A 29 5.08 -12.93 -2.98
CA GLY A 29 6.33 -13.45 -3.53
C GLY A 29 7.59 -12.71 -3.06
N LEU A 30 7.46 -11.81 -2.08
CA LEU A 30 8.61 -11.11 -1.51
C LEU A 30 9.36 -12.02 -0.54
N MET A 31 10.66 -12.19 -0.76
CA MET A 31 11.56 -13.00 0.07
C MET A 31 12.70 -12.16 0.65
N PRO A 32 13.25 -12.54 1.82
CA PRO A 32 14.40 -11.86 2.39
C PRO A 32 15.55 -11.72 1.38
N GLY A 33 16.20 -10.57 1.34
CA GLY A 33 17.26 -10.21 0.41
C GLY A 33 16.78 -9.54 -0.89
N MET A 34 15.48 -9.58 -1.21
CA MET A 34 14.96 -8.94 -2.41
C MET A 34 14.81 -7.41 -2.21
N PRO A 35 15.22 -6.59 -3.18
CA PRO A 35 15.00 -5.16 -3.12
C PRO A 35 13.54 -4.83 -3.49
N LEU A 36 12.83 -4.20 -2.55
CA LEU A 36 11.60 -3.47 -2.81
C LEU A 36 11.92 -2.19 -3.59
N THR A 37 11.12 -1.88 -4.60
CA THR A 37 11.37 -0.81 -5.58
C THR A 37 10.14 0.05 -5.88
N GLY A 38 8.95 -0.39 -5.47
CA GLY A 38 7.75 0.40 -5.62
C GLY A 38 6.59 -0.15 -4.82
N ILE A 39 5.52 0.64 -4.79
CA ILE A 39 4.22 0.25 -4.24
C ILE A 39 3.12 0.62 -5.22
N THR A 40 2.05 -0.15 -5.24
CA THR A 40 0.84 0.18 -6.00
C THR A 40 -0.39 -0.03 -5.13
N TRP A 41 -1.37 0.85 -5.28
CA TRP A 41 -2.70 0.69 -4.71
C TRP A 41 -3.75 0.54 -5.80
N ARG A 42 -4.93 0.11 -5.40
CA ARG A 42 -6.14 0.12 -6.24
C ARG A 42 -7.27 0.79 -5.47
N THR A 43 -8.28 1.25 -6.19
CA THR A 43 -9.46 1.85 -5.57
C THR A 43 -10.39 0.79 -4.97
N SER A 44 -11.10 1.13 -3.90
CA SER A 44 -12.17 0.27 -3.38
C SER A 44 -13.35 0.20 -4.34
N ILE A 45 -14.07 -0.92 -4.36
CA ILE A 45 -15.36 -1.04 -5.08
C ILE A 45 -16.40 -0.17 -4.38
N THR A 46 -16.67 1.02 -4.92
CA THR A 46 -17.65 1.96 -4.36
C THR A 46 -18.05 3.01 -5.39
N THR A 47 -19.31 3.43 -5.36
CA THR A 47 -19.83 4.53 -6.18
C THR A 47 -19.43 5.91 -5.65
N SER A 48 -18.79 5.99 -4.47
CA SER A 48 -18.29 7.26 -3.92
C SER A 48 -16.95 7.70 -4.52
N ASN A 49 -16.25 6.82 -5.22
CA ASN A 49 -15.03 7.19 -5.94
C ASN A 49 -15.42 7.88 -7.24
N ASP A 50 -14.85 9.05 -7.47
CA ASP A 50 -14.96 9.72 -8.75
C ASP A 50 -14.23 8.87 -9.81
N PRO A 51 -14.92 8.38 -10.87
CA PRO A 51 -14.31 7.54 -11.90
C PRO A 51 -13.25 8.27 -12.73
N THR A 52 -13.18 9.60 -12.63
CA THR A 52 -12.23 10.45 -13.34
C THR A 52 -11.08 10.94 -12.45
N TRP A 53 -10.92 10.39 -11.24
CA TRP A 53 -9.81 10.77 -10.36
C TRP A 53 -8.49 10.02 -10.72
N PRO A 54 -7.33 10.69 -10.68
CA PRO A 54 -7.16 12.14 -10.52
C PRO A 54 -7.71 12.93 -11.73
N PRO A 55 -8.22 14.16 -11.51
CA PRO A 55 -8.80 14.99 -12.56
C PRO A 55 -7.76 15.38 -13.62
N PRO A 56 -8.17 16.05 -14.73
CA PRO A 56 -7.24 16.54 -15.73
C PRO A 56 -6.10 17.36 -15.11
N GLY A 57 -4.86 17.03 -15.46
CA GLY A 57 -3.65 17.60 -14.84
C GLY A 57 -3.12 16.88 -13.60
N GLY A 58 -3.79 15.81 -13.16
CA GLY A 58 -3.31 14.91 -12.11
C GLY A 58 -3.51 15.43 -10.67
N ALA A 59 -2.97 14.69 -9.71
CA ALA A 59 -2.87 15.07 -8.31
C ALA A 59 -1.40 15.16 -7.91
N THR A 60 -1.02 16.25 -7.26
CA THR A 60 0.35 16.48 -6.80
C THR A 60 0.38 16.78 -5.31
N TRP A 61 1.29 16.13 -4.59
CA TRP A 61 1.67 16.45 -3.21
C TRP A 61 3.05 17.11 -3.24
N ASP A 62 3.25 18.22 -2.53
CA ASP A 62 4.56 18.87 -2.51
C ASP A 62 5.57 18.06 -1.68
N ASP A 63 5.09 17.43 -0.60
CA ASP A 63 5.87 16.45 0.17
C ASP A 63 5.10 15.15 0.41
N TYR A 64 5.63 14.05 -0.13
CA TYR A 64 5.12 12.70 0.05
C TYR A 64 6.24 11.74 0.47
N GLU A 65 6.28 11.48 1.76
CA GLU A 65 7.29 10.65 2.41
C GLU A 65 6.83 9.20 2.53
N ILE A 66 7.74 8.28 2.22
CA ILE A 66 7.55 6.85 2.44
C ILE A 66 8.80 6.30 3.12
N THR A 67 8.62 5.72 4.30
CA THR A 67 9.66 5.04 5.07
C THR A 67 9.34 3.55 5.15
N PHE A 68 10.33 2.71 4.87
CA PHE A 68 10.27 1.27 5.12
C PHE A 68 11.15 0.93 6.33
N ALA A 69 10.69 -0.03 7.13
CA ALA A 69 11.42 -0.50 8.29
C ALA A 69 11.09 -1.97 8.59
N GLN A 70 11.98 -2.65 9.30
CA GLN A 70 11.59 -3.88 10.00
C GLN A 70 10.63 -3.53 11.15
N ALA A 71 9.69 -4.41 11.47
CA ALA A 71 8.85 -4.22 12.64
C ALA A 71 9.65 -4.37 13.95
N ALA A 72 9.53 -3.39 14.86
CA ALA A 72 10.07 -3.45 16.21
C ALA A 72 9.17 -4.23 17.18
N ASN A 73 7.86 -4.19 16.94
CA ASN A 73 6.85 -4.83 17.77
C ASN A 73 6.09 -5.89 16.95
N PRO A 74 5.59 -6.97 17.58
CA PRO A 74 4.64 -7.85 16.91
C PRO A 74 3.36 -7.08 16.58
N ILE A 75 2.66 -7.48 15.51
CA ILE A 75 1.41 -6.82 15.07
C ILE A 75 0.38 -6.68 16.18
N THR A 76 0.28 -7.68 17.06
CA THR A 76 -0.66 -7.69 18.20
C THR A 76 -0.39 -6.59 19.22
N ASN A 77 0.82 -6.04 19.25
CA ASN A 77 1.27 -5.02 20.20
C ASN A 77 1.88 -3.80 19.50
N MET A 78 1.33 -3.43 18.34
CA MET A 78 1.73 -2.21 17.63
C MET A 78 1.48 -0.98 18.52
N SER A 79 2.53 -0.19 18.77
CA SER A 79 2.48 1.07 19.54
C SER A 79 1.70 2.13 18.76
N SER A 80 1.07 3.07 19.48
CA SER A 80 0.49 4.27 18.87
C SER A 80 1.56 5.30 18.47
N THR A 81 2.77 5.21 19.01
CA THR A 81 3.92 6.02 18.57
C THR A 81 4.51 5.38 17.33
N PHE A 82 4.55 6.10 16.21
CA PHE A 82 4.97 5.54 14.93
C PHE A 82 6.42 5.04 14.94
N ALA A 83 7.33 5.79 15.57
CA ALA A 83 8.75 5.45 15.66
C ALA A 83 9.00 4.17 16.45
N ASP A 84 8.21 3.91 17.50
CA ASP A 84 8.36 2.74 18.37
C ASP A 84 8.08 1.42 17.64
N ASN A 85 7.44 1.46 16.46
CA ASN A 85 7.15 0.29 15.65
C ASN A 85 8.25 -0.06 14.63
N MET A 86 9.30 0.75 14.50
CA MET A 86 10.27 0.64 13.42
C MET A 86 11.68 0.33 13.94
N LEU A 87 12.31 -0.70 13.37
CA LEU A 87 13.75 -0.92 13.49
C LEU A 87 14.44 -0.52 12.18
N ASN A 88 15.53 0.25 12.31
CA ASN A 88 16.36 0.71 11.19
C ASN A 88 15.53 1.35 10.04
N PRO A 89 14.72 2.38 10.33
CA PRO A 89 13.88 3.00 9.31
C PRO A 89 14.72 3.63 8.18
N VAL A 90 14.29 3.40 6.94
CA VAL A 90 14.88 3.98 5.74
C VAL A 90 13.81 4.77 5.01
N MET A 91 14.04 6.07 4.85
CA MET A 91 13.21 6.91 3.98
C MET A 91 13.49 6.53 2.53
N VAL A 92 12.57 5.80 1.92
CA VAL A 92 12.69 5.29 0.55
C VAL A 92 12.10 6.25 -0.48
N ARG A 93 11.32 7.24 -0.05
CA ARG A 93 10.81 8.32 -0.90
C ARG A 93 10.61 9.57 -0.06
N SER A 94 10.91 10.73 -0.62
CA SER A 94 10.54 12.04 -0.08
C SER A 94 10.38 13.06 -1.20
N GLY A 95 9.75 14.19 -0.89
CA GLY A 95 9.49 15.27 -1.85
C GLY A 95 8.28 15.00 -2.75
N GLN A 96 8.20 15.75 -3.84
CA GLN A 96 6.99 15.82 -4.65
C GLN A 96 6.55 14.44 -5.19
N LEU A 97 5.27 14.13 -5.05
CA LEU A 97 4.63 13.02 -5.73
C LEU A 97 3.58 13.57 -6.70
N HIS A 98 3.72 13.22 -7.97
CA HIS A 98 2.71 13.47 -8.99
C HIS A 98 2.08 12.14 -9.40
N ILE A 99 0.76 12.04 -9.25
CA ILE A 99 -0.06 10.94 -9.76
C ILE A 99 -0.78 11.48 -11.01
N PRO A 100 -0.52 10.93 -12.20
CA PRO A 100 -1.14 11.40 -13.44
C PRO A 100 -2.66 11.28 -13.43
N GLU A 101 -3.31 12.02 -14.34
CA GLU A 101 -4.76 11.95 -14.52
C GLU A 101 -5.26 10.53 -14.82
N GLY A 102 -6.43 10.18 -14.29
CA GLY A 102 -7.14 8.94 -14.62
C GLY A 102 -6.44 7.62 -14.23
N THR A 103 -5.33 7.65 -13.50
CA THR A 103 -4.57 6.42 -13.17
C THR A 103 -5.27 5.51 -12.17
N PHE A 104 -6.33 5.97 -11.50
CA PHE A 104 -7.09 5.18 -10.52
C PHE A 104 -8.50 4.88 -11.04
N ALA A 105 -8.54 4.07 -12.11
CA ALA A 105 -9.79 3.60 -12.68
C ALA A 105 -10.66 2.90 -11.62
N SER A 106 -11.94 3.28 -11.56
CA SER A 106 -12.93 2.71 -10.63
C SER A 106 -14.12 2.10 -11.39
N PRO A 107 -13.89 1.08 -12.23
CA PRO A 107 -14.96 0.44 -13.01
C PRO A 107 -16.02 -0.27 -12.16
N ASN A 108 -15.70 -0.57 -10.89
CA ASN A 108 -16.60 -1.22 -9.93
C ASN A 108 -17.20 -2.54 -10.49
N PRO A 109 -16.36 -3.52 -10.89
CA PRO A 109 -16.84 -4.82 -11.32
C PRO A 109 -17.66 -5.53 -10.24
N ALA A 110 -18.45 -6.52 -10.65
CA ALA A 110 -19.16 -7.37 -9.72
C ALA A 110 -18.16 -8.23 -8.92
N ALA A 111 -18.52 -8.53 -7.68
CA ALA A 111 -17.75 -9.48 -6.87
C ALA A 111 -17.60 -10.84 -7.59
N PRO A 112 -16.45 -11.53 -7.44
CA PRO A 112 -15.36 -11.25 -6.51
C PRO A 112 -14.25 -10.34 -7.07
N ASP A 113 -14.42 -9.80 -8.27
CA ASP A 113 -13.34 -9.10 -8.96
C ASP A 113 -13.03 -7.73 -8.34
N PRO A 114 -11.75 -7.39 -8.13
CA PRO A 114 -11.35 -6.08 -7.64
C PRO A 114 -11.23 -5.04 -8.77
N ASN A 115 -11.15 -3.75 -8.42
CA ASN A 115 -10.71 -2.72 -9.36
C ASN A 115 -9.25 -2.98 -9.80
N PRO A 116 -8.85 -2.52 -11.00
CA PRO A 116 -7.47 -2.65 -11.47
C PRO A 116 -6.49 -1.88 -10.57
N TRP A 117 -5.23 -2.32 -10.56
CA TRP A 117 -4.14 -1.57 -9.94
C TRP A 117 -3.93 -0.23 -10.63
N GLY A 118 -3.69 0.81 -9.82
CA GLY A 118 -3.46 2.16 -10.30
C GLY A 118 -1.99 2.49 -10.53
N PHE A 119 -1.63 3.73 -10.23
CA PHE A 119 -0.28 4.25 -10.40
C PHE A 119 0.74 3.56 -9.48
N GLU A 120 1.86 3.10 -10.04
CA GLU A 120 2.99 2.62 -9.24
C GLU A 120 3.80 3.82 -8.75
N ILE A 121 3.98 3.91 -7.44
CA ILE A 121 4.86 4.89 -6.81
C ILE A 121 6.25 4.25 -6.71
N PRO A 122 7.24 4.74 -7.48
CA PRO A 122 8.61 4.27 -7.36
C PRO A 122 9.22 4.75 -6.04
N VAL A 123 10.04 3.89 -5.44
CA VAL A 123 10.81 4.19 -4.23
C VAL A 123 12.28 3.80 -4.43
N ALA A 124 13.17 4.41 -3.66
CA ALA A 124 14.56 3.99 -3.58
C ALA A 124 14.64 2.52 -3.12
N PRO A 125 15.52 1.70 -3.71
CA PRO A 125 15.61 0.28 -3.37
C PRO A 125 15.81 0.04 -1.87
N TYR A 126 14.97 -0.83 -1.29
CA TYR A 126 15.10 -1.28 0.10
C TYR A 126 15.19 -2.79 0.15
N THR A 127 16.30 -3.32 0.66
CA THR A 127 16.48 -4.76 0.85
C THR A 127 15.58 -5.25 1.97
N TYR A 128 14.56 -6.04 1.64
CA TYR A 128 13.70 -6.67 2.62
C TYR A 128 14.48 -7.68 3.45
N GLN A 129 14.43 -7.56 4.77
CA GLN A 129 15.28 -8.34 5.68
C GLN A 129 14.60 -9.62 6.21
N GLY A 130 13.36 -9.89 5.79
CA GLY A 130 12.50 -10.89 6.42
C GLY A 130 11.72 -10.33 7.61
N GLY A 131 10.82 -11.15 8.16
CA GLY A 131 9.92 -10.74 9.24
C GLY A 131 8.84 -9.75 8.78
N ASP A 132 8.14 -9.15 9.73
CA ASP A 132 7.10 -8.17 9.42
C ASP A 132 7.73 -6.87 8.89
N LEU A 133 7.07 -6.27 7.90
CA LEU A 133 7.48 -5.00 7.30
C LEU A 133 6.59 -3.87 7.81
N VAL A 134 7.20 -2.77 8.23
CA VAL A 134 6.49 -1.53 8.51
C VAL A 134 6.68 -0.56 7.35
N VAL A 135 5.57 0.02 6.90
CA VAL A 135 5.54 1.10 5.94
C VAL A 135 4.87 2.30 6.58
N LEU A 136 5.60 3.40 6.68
CA LEU A 136 5.11 4.70 7.16
C LEU A 136 5.00 5.65 5.97
N TYR A 137 3.83 6.24 5.81
CA TYR A 137 3.52 7.26 4.84
C TYR A 137 3.29 8.58 5.58
N SER A 138 3.81 9.68 5.04
CA SER A 138 3.43 11.01 5.50
C SER A 138 3.31 11.97 4.33
N HIS A 139 2.25 12.77 4.30
CA HIS A 139 2.11 13.80 3.27
C HIS A 139 1.33 15.02 3.80
N ASP A 140 1.53 16.15 3.14
CA ASP A 140 0.86 17.44 3.36
C ASP A 140 -0.58 17.50 2.84
N GLY A 141 -0.90 16.69 1.84
CA GLY A 141 -2.19 16.70 1.13
C GLY A 141 -1.98 17.15 -0.32
N SER A 142 -2.80 16.68 -1.25
CA SER A 142 -2.59 17.04 -2.66
C SER A 142 -3.09 18.44 -2.99
N ASN A 143 -2.69 18.98 -4.13
CA ASN A 143 -3.15 20.24 -4.70
C ASN A 143 -4.63 20.23 -5.20
N ILE A 144 -5.39 19.14 -4.96
CA ILE A 144 -6.78 19.00 -5.41
C ILE A 144 -7.71 18.72 -4.22
N PRO A 145 -8.96 19.19 -4.21
CA PRO A 145 -9.86 19.03 -3.05
C PRO A 145 -10.34 17.59 -2.83
N GLY A 146 -10.27 16.73 -3.85
CA GLY A 146 -10.82 15.37 -3.85
C GLY A 146 -9.79 14.28 -3.51
N HIS A 147 -10.30 13.07 -3.27
CA HIS A 147 -9.51 11.85 -3.10
C HIS A 147 -10.28 10.63 -3.58
N VAL A 148 -9.58 9.52 -3.79
CA VAL A 148 -10.20 8.19 -3.89
C VAL A 148 -10.08 7.43 -2.59
N PHE A 149 -11.10 6.62 -2.32
CA PHE A 149 -11.01 5.56 -1.36
C PHE A 149 -10.23 4.39 -1.96
N LEU A 150 -9.08 4.10 -1.37
CA LEU A 150 -8.29 2.92 -1.69
C LEU A 150 -8.94 1.66 -1.13
N ASP A 151 -8.65 0.54 -1.78
CA ASP A 151 -9.10 -0.77 -1.35
C ASP A 151 -8.47 -1.13 0.00
N ARG A 152 -9.28 -1.71 0.88
CA ARG A 152 -8.90 -1.95 2.28
C ARG A 152 -9.58 -3.19 2.84
N VAL A 153 -8.97 -3.73 3.89
CA VAL A 153 -9.54 -4.77 4.74
C VAL A 153 -9.50 -4.36 6.21
N GLY A 154 -10.25 -5.10 7.03
CA GLY A 154 -10.15 -5.09 8.48
C GLY A 154 -8.73 -5.40 8.92
N GLY A 155 -8.03 -4.50 9.62
CA GLY A 155 -6.71 -4.82 10.18
C GLY A 155 -6.76 -6.00 11.16
N ASN A 156 -5.84 -6.96 11.06
CA ASN A 156 -5.73 -8.11 11.95
C ASN A 156 -4.32 -8.74 11.94
N ASP A 157 -4.16 -9.85 12.66
CA ASP A 157 -2.86 -10.51 12.86
C ASP A 157 -2.48 -11.49 11.73
N ALA A 158 -3.38 -11.73 10.76
CA ALA A 158 -3.13 -12.62 9.63
C ALA A 158 -2.43 -11.89 8.47
N TRP A 159 -2.83 -10.64 8.18
CA TRP A 159 -2.27 -9.86 7.06
C TRP A 159 -1.62 -8.55 7.48
N GLY A 160 -2.12 -7.88 8.54
CA GLY A 160 -1.56 -6.60 8.93
C GLY A 160 -2.50 -5.69 9.70
N ARG A 161 -1.91 -4.72 10.40
CA ARG A 161 -2.62 -3.64 11.11
C ARG A 161 -2.12 -2.27 10.66
N ALA A 162 -2.92 -1.25 10.91
CA ALA A 162 -2.56 0.12 10.56
C ALA A 162 -3.00 1.14 11.62
N ILE A 163 -2.19 2.17 11.83
CA ILE A 163 -2.49 3.34 12.66
C ILE A 163 -2.40 4.61 11.82
N SER A 164 -3.07 5.68 12.23
CA SER A 164 -3.14 6.91 11.43
C SER A 164 -3.33 8.17 12.26
N ALA A 165 -2.87 9.30 11.74
CA ALA A 165 -3.08 10.65 12.25
C ALA A 165 -3.42 11.61 11.11
N SER A 166 -4.21 12.65 11.39
CA SER A 166 -4.63 13.66 10.40
C SER A 166 -3.65 14.83 10.30
N SER A 167 -2.35 14.59 10.45
CA SER A 167 -1.30 15.60 10.34
C SER A 167 -0.06 15.03 9.64
N PHE A 168 0.72 15.91 9.03
CA PHE A 168 2.01 15.60 8.43
C PHE A 168 3.04 15.37 9.53
N GLN A 169 3.92 14.38 9.35
CA GLN A 169 4.96 13.94 10.28
C GLN A 169 4.47 13.82 11.74
N ALA A 170 3.29 13.24 11.92
CA ALA A 170 2.74 13.02 13.25
C ALA A 170 3.62 12.07 14.06
N LEU A 171 3.78 12.34 15.36
CA LEU A 171 4.52 11.46 16.27
C LEU A 171 3.70 10.23 16.69
N THR A 172 2.40 10.42 16.84
CA THR A 172 1.47 9.40 17.32
C THR A 172 0.26 9.29 16.41
N GLY A 173 -0.28 8.08 16.29
CA GLY A 173 -1.53 7.76 15.63
C GLY A 173 -2.63 7.41 16.61
N GLY A 174 -3.88 7.43 16.13
CA GLY A 174 -4.98 6.80 16.85
C GLY A 174 -4.77 5.30 17.00
N ALA A 175 -5.56 4.66 17.89
CA ALA A 175 -5.55 3.21 18.09
C ALA A 175 -5.62 2.45 16.75
N PRO A 176 -5.02 1.24 16.64
CA PRO A 176 -4.97 0.45 15.41
C PRO A 176 -6.33 0.46 14.72
N THR A 177 -6.40 1.23 13.63
CA THR A 177 -7.64 1.45 12.92
C THR A 177 -7.96 0.18 12.15
N ALA A 178 -9.24 -0.14 12.05
CA ALA A 178 -9.70 -1.30 11.29
C ALA A 178 -9.38 -1.20 9.78
N ASN A 179 -8.74 -0.14 9.29
CA ASN A 179 -8.59 0.10 7.85
C ASN A 179 -7.15 -0.11 7.43
N PHE A 180 -6.86 -1.31 6.94
CA PHE A 180 -5.59 -1.69 6.36
C PHE A 180 -5.67 -1.62 4.84
N THR A 181 -4.94 -0.69 4.23
CA THR A 181 -4.94 -0.49 2.77
C THR A 181 -4.21 -1.64 2.07
N ILE A 182 -4.87 -2.27 1.10
CA ILE A 182 -4.24 -3.32 0.31
C ILE A 182 -3.15 -2.67 -0.57
N THR A 183 -1.91 -3.14 -0.40
CA THR A 183 -0.73 -2.63 -1.12
C THR A 183 -0.06 -3.76 -1.85
N ARG A 184 0.22 -3.56 -3.14
CA ARG A 184 1.09 -4.42 -3.93
C ARG A 184 2.50 -3.87 -3.89
N PHE A 185 3.47 -4.70 -3.54
CA PHE A 185 4.88 -4.35 -3.59
C PHE A 185 5.51 -4.73 -4.93
N SER A 186 6.30 -3.82 -5.50
CA SER A 186 7.14 -4.10 -6.66
C SER A 186 8.57 -4.40 -6.18
N PHE A 187 9.17 -5.48 -6.66
CA PHE A 187 10.49 -5.92 -6.23
C PHE A 187 11.25 -6.58 -7.38
N VAL A 188 12.59 -6.55 -7.31
CA VAL A 188 13.44 -7.25 -8.29
C VAL A 188 13.67 -8.68 -7.81
N PRO A 189 13.27 -9.71 -8.57
CA PRO A 189 13.60 -11.08 -8.25
C PRO A 189 15.11 -11.29 -8.23
N ALA A 190 15.60 -12.09 -7.27
CA ALA A 190 17.00 -12.50 -7.27
C ALA A 190 17.34 -13.17 -8.63
N PRO A 191 18.51 -12.89 -9.24
CA PRO A 191 18.95 -13.60 -10.44
C PRO A 191 19.02 -15.10 -10.12
N GLY A 192 18.05 -15.88 -10.62
CA GLY A 192 17.89 -17.30 -10.27
C GLY A 192 16.48 -17.68 -9.82
N ALA A 193 15.63 -16.72 -9.43
CA ALA A 193 14.22 -16.93 -9.13
C ALA A 193 13.34 -16.88 -10.40
N SER A 194 13.86 -17.34 -11.54
CA SER A 194 13.04 -17.66 -12.71
C SER A 194 12.09 -18.79 -12.29
N ALA A 195 10.84 -18.40 -12.05
CA ALA A 195 9.82 -19.28 -11.53
C ALA A 195 9.71 -20.57 -12.35
N LEU A 196 9.81 -21.71 -11.65
CA LEU A 196 9.10 -22.93 -12.01
C LEU A 196 7.58 -22.64 -11.93
N PHE A 197 7.04 -21.86 -12.87
CA PHE A 197 5.62 -21.96 -13.21
C PHE A 197 5.46 -23.15 -14.16
N GLY A 198 5.79 -24.34 -13.65
CA GLY A 198 5.55 -25.61 -14.31
C GLY A 198 4.08 -25.99 -14.15
N ILE A 199 3.28 -25.72 -15.17
CA ILE A 199 2.17 -26.57 -15.64
C ILE A 199 1.34 -27.24 -14.53
N CYS A 200 0.47 -26.48 -13.85
CA CYS A 200 -0.69 -27.06 -13.12
C CYS A 200 -2.04 -26.63 -13.72
N GLY A 201 -2.04 -26.11 -14.95
CA GLY A 201 -3.25 -25.63 -15.63
C GLY A 201 -3.50 -26.29 -16.97
N LEU A 202 -3.45 -27.63 -17.09
CA LEU A 202 -3.92 -28.32 -18.30
C LEU A 202 -4.26 -29.80 -18.08
N VAL A 203 -5.18 -30.10 -17.17
CA VAL A 203 -6.02 -31.31 -17.26
C VAL A 203 -7.48 -30.93 -16.98
N ALA A 204 -8.05 -30.18 -17.92
CA ALA A 204 -9.50 -30.05 -18.02
C ALA A 204 -9.89 -30.01 -19.50
N LEU A 205 -9.68 -31.10 -20.23
CA LEU A 205 -10.50 -31.37 -21.40
C LEU A 205 -10.54 -32.86 -21.74
N ARG A 206 -11.78 -33.35 -21.87
CA ARG A 206 -12.24 -34.40 -22.78
C ARG A 206 -12.42 -35.81 -22.19
N ARG A 207 -13.66 -36.09 -21.79
CA ARG A 207 -14.45 -37.14 -22.47
C ARG A 207 -15.96 -36.94 -22.27
N ARG A 208 -16.59 -36.53 -23.37
CA ARG A 208 -17.99 -36.85 -23.66
C ARG A 208 -18.14 -38.36 -23.70
N ARG A 209 -19.12 -38.90 -22.98
CA ARG A 209 -20.15 -39.81 -23.50
C ARG A 209 -21.43 -39.50 -22.76
#